data_AF-K5ZAJ1-F1
#
_entry.id   AF-K5ZAJ1-F1
#
_cell.length_a   1.000
_cell.length_b   1.000
_cell.length_c   1.000
_cell.angle_alpha   90.00
_cell.angle_beta   90.00
_cell.angle_gamma   90.00
#
_symmetry.space_group_name_H-M   'P 1'
#
loop_
_entity.id
_entity.type
_entity.pdbx_description
1 polymer ?
#
loop_
_entity_poly.entity_id
_entity_poly.type
_entity_poly.pdbx_seq_one_letter_code
_entity_poly.pdbx_strand_id
1 'polypeptide(L)'
;MIDKTSTALIVALISILGLTSCVRYNVAEPLDRFSSPEMGTADGNEITVTAGSTWFAEGEYENFILTGQALTRENAEAALLFHHTDGKSGYEVAFRNGAIDGTRKSGSLTSVRNLYRSLAEDGKWFDFEIAVRGHNIMIAINDTVVVCYTEPEHPYRTKEYAGRLLSHGSIALKGMSGDVAFRNLNMTRLKKDAVNEADTMPRIDEQNDAVIRFQQQNFPVIDYHVHLKGGLTKEMAHAMSMNYGINYGVAPNAGEGGVGRMLADDKEVYEYYNEVKDMPFLRGVQGEGRKWTATFSQKALGVFDYLFTDGMTIVDHKGRLSRIYRPEEVHYDGVTKEQYMDHLVDQTVKILTNEPADIYANPTFLPEELNAEYAKYWTDERIDRVLDVLKKHNIALEINARYKIPSFDIIRKAKERGIKFTFGTNNVDADFGKLEYCLQAVDECGLTAEDLWFPTMSVRGTREVVLYNKW
;
A
#
# COMPACT_ATOMS: atom_id res chain seq x y z
N MET A 1 71.48 6.66 18.03
CA MET A 1 71.32 5.28 17.53
C MET A 1 69.97 4.80 18.02
N ILE A 2 68.97 4.78 17.15
CA ILE A 2 67.60 4.38 17.48
C ILE A 2 67.35 3.09 16.70
N ASP A 3 67.00 2.04 17.43
CA ASP A 3 66.71 0.72 16.91
C ASP A 3 65.35 0.69 16.20
N LYS A 4 65.33 0.00 15.06
CA LYS A 4 64.15 -0.24 14.22
C LYS A 4 63.55 -1.60 14.58
N THR A 5 62.27 -1.64 14.93
CA THR A 5 61.44 -2.85 14.80
C THR A 5 60.39 -2.60 13.72
N SER A 6 60.54 -3.32 12.61
CA SER A 6 59.62 -3.33 11.47
C SER A 6 58.41 -4.21 11.77
N THR A 7 57.20 -3.69 11.55
CA THR A 7 55.98 -4.48 11.40
C THR A 7 55.59 -4.41 9.92
N ALA A 8 55.70 -5.51 9.20
CA ALA A 8 55.29 -5.60 7.79
C ALA A 8 53.80 -5.94 7.72
N LEU A 9 52.99 -5.00 7.23
CA LEU A 9 51.62 -5.25 6.78
C LEU A 9 51.68 -5.94 5.41
N ILE A 10 51.10 -7.13 5.28
CA ILE A 10 50.87 -7.78 4.00
C ILE A 10 49.55 -7.23 3.44
N VAL A 11 49.62 -6.41 2.40
CA VAL A 11 48.46 -6.03 1.58
C VAL A 11 48.39 -7.03 0.43
N ALA A 12 47.37 -7.87 0.41
CA ALA A 12 47.08 -8.76 -0.71
C ALA A 12 46.40 -7.94 -1.82
N LEU A 13 47.14 -7.58 -2.87
CA LEU A 13 46.58 -7.11 -4.14
C LEU A 13 46.03 -8.31 -4.92
N ILE A 14 44.71 -8.45 -4.96
CA ILE A 14 44.05 -9.37 -5.89
C ILE A 14 44.15 -8.75 -7.29
N SER A 15 44.96 -9.37 -8.14
CA SER A 15 45.14 -8.99 -9.54
C SER A 15 44.11 -9.73 -10.38
N ILE A 16 43.04 -9.06 -10.81
CA ILE A 16 42.06 -9.63 -11.75
C ILE A 16 42.63 -9.50 -13.17
N LEU A 17 43.12 -10.60 -13.72
CA LEU A 17 43.38 -10.73 -15.15
C LEU A 17 42.06 -10.78 -15.90
N GLY A 18 41.79 -9.74 -16.69
CA GLY A 18 40.62 -9.66 -17.57
C GLY A 18 40.68 -10.69 -18.70
N LEU A 19 39.91 -11.76 -18.56
CA LEU A 19 39.36 -12.48 -19.71
C LEU A 19 38.20 -11.64 -20.23
N THR A 20 38.39 -10.92 -21.34
CA THR A 20 37.29 -10.28 -22.07
C THR A 20 36.43 -11.37 -22.69
N SER A 21 35.51 -11.92 -21.91
CA SER A 21 34.38 -12.66 -22.46
C SER A 21 33.59 -11.70 -23.35
N CYS A 22 33.24 -12.14 -24.56
CA CYS A 22 32.34 -11.37 -25.41
C CYS A 22 31.01 -11.20 -24.68
N VAL A 23 30.72 -9.98 -24.22
CA VAL A 23 29.44 -9.65 -23.57
C VAL A 23 28.31 -9.98 -24.54
N ARG A 24 27.44 -10.92 -24.17
CA ARG A 24 26.25 -11.29 -24.92
C ARG A 24 25.07 -10.45 -24.44
N TYR A 25 24.26 -9.96 -25.38
CA TYR A 25 23.04 -9.22 -25.10
C TYR A 25 21.83 -10.05 -25.51
N ASN A 26 20.72 -9.88 -24.79
CA ASN A 26 19.44 -10.55 -25.03
C ASN A 26 19.54 -12.09 -24.99
N VAL A 27 20.48 -12.60 -24.20
CA VAL A 27 20.64 -14.03 -23.90
C VAL A 27 20.61 -14.18 -22.38
N ALA A 28 19.74 -15.05 -21.88
CA ALA A 28 19.70 -15.39 -20.47
C ALA A 28 20.88 -16.30 -20.11
N GLU A 29 21.65 -15.91 -19.11
CA GLU A 29 22.76 -16.67 -18.55
C GLU A 29 22.46 -16.97 -17.07
N PRO A 30 22.76 -18.17 -16.56
CA PRO A 30 22.60 -18.46 -15.14
C PRO A 30 23.41 -17.48 -14.27
N LEU A 31 22.80 -17.01 -13.19
CA LEU A 31 23.46 -16.24 -12.13
C LEU A 31 23.65 -17.16 -10.93
N ASP A 32 24.66 -18.02 -11.00
CA ASP A 32 24.83 -19.18 -10.13
C ASP A 32 26.13 -19.16 -9.31
N ARG A 33 26.88 -18.04 -9.31
CA ARG A 33 28.13 -17.87 -8.55
C ARG A 33 28.05 -16.67 -7.63
N PHE A 34 28.22 -16.94 -6.35
CA PHE A 34 28.12 -15.96 -5.28
C PHE A 34 29.32 -16.00 -4.36
N SER A 35 29.69 -14.84 -3.85
CA SER A 35 30.71 -14.70 -2.80
C SER A 35 30.17 -13.87 -1.64
N SER A 36 30.53 -14.22 -0.43
CA SER A 36 30.20 -13.52 0.81
C SER A 36 31.47 -13.41 1.65
N PRO A 37 31.84 -12.20 2.12
CA PRO A 37 32.94 -12.05 3.07
C PRO A 37 32.74 -12.87 4.35
N GLU A 38 31.49 -13.08 4.76
CA GLU A 38 31.11 -13.75 5.99
C GLU A 38 30.99 -15.28 5.82
N MET A 39 30.55 -15.74 4.65
CA MET A 39 30.12 -17.13 4.43
C MET A 39 30.97 -17.91 3.40
N GLY A 40 31.89 -17.24 2.68
CA GLY A 40 32.71 -17.86 1.64
C GLY A 40 32.07 -17.79 0.26
N THR A 41 32.19 -18.84 -0.55
CA THR A 41 31.63 -18.90 -1.91
C THR A 41 30.49 -19.91 -1.98
N ALA A 42 29.51 -19.63 -2.83
CA ALA A 42 28.41 -20.54 -3.14
C ALA A 42 28.25 -20.61 -4.65
N ASP A 43 28.23 -21.84 -5.18
CA ASP A 43 28.00 -22.11 -6.59
C ASP A 43 26.77 -23.01 -6.72
N GLY A 44 25.91 -22.73 -7.69
CA GLY A 44 24.76 -23.55 -8.05
C GLY A 44 23.47 -22.77 -8.18
N ASN A 45 22.41 -23.54 -8.43
CA ASN A 45 21.12 -23.00 -8.84
C ASN A 45 20.21 -22.56 -7.67
N GLU A 46 20.63 -22.78 -6.43
CA GLU A 46 19.86 -22.39 -5.23
C GLU A 46 20.79 -21.83 -4.17
N ILE A 47 20.38 -20.75 -3.52
CA ILE A 47 21.10 -20.09 -2.44
C ILE A 47 20.13 -19.68 -1.35
N THR A 48 20.46 -20.01 -0.10
CA THR A 48 19.72 -19.55 1.07
C THR A 48 20.48 -18.40 1.71
N VAL A 49 19.78 -17.29 1.87
CA VAL A 49 20.31 -16.06 2.45
C VAL A 49 19.76 -15.94 3.85
N THR A 50 20.65 -16.05 4.83
CA THR A 50 20.32 -16.00 6.26
C THR A 50 20.49 -14.57 6.80
N ALA A 51 19.77 -14.24 7.86
CA ALA A 51 19.86 -12.93 8.51
C ALA A 51 21.32 -12.51 8.79
N GLY A 52 21.70 -11.32 8.31
CA GLY A 52 23.05 -10.76 8.45
C GLY A 52 24.05 -11.17 7.37
N SER A 53 23.74 -12.15 6.51
CA SER A 53 24.59 -12.51 5.37
C SER A 53 24.36 -11.58 4.17
N THR A 54 25.42 -11.31 3.41
CA THR A 54 25.33 -10.65 2.10
C THR A 54 26.11 -11.46 1.07
N TRP A 55 25.46 -11.84 -0.02
CA TRP A 55 26.01 -12.62 -1.11
C TRP A 55 26.06 -11.79 -2.39
N PHE A 56 27.24 -11.61 -2.94
CA PHE A 56 27.49 -10.84 -4.16
C PHE A 56 27.60 -11.77 -5.35
N ALA A 57 26.79 -11.56 -6.37
CA ALA A 57 26.86 -12.31 -7.61
C ALA A 57 28.05 -11.84 -8.47
N GLU A 58 28.65 -12.74 -9.25
CA GLU A 58 29.69 -12.37 -10.20
C GLU A 58 29.14 -11.49 -11.35
N GLY A 59 29.90 -10.45 -11.71
CA GLY A 59 29.59 -9.58 -12.83
C GLY A 59 28.93 -8.25 -12.45
N GLU A 60 28.95 -7.31 -13.40
CA GLU A 60 28.34 -6.00 -13.24
C GLU A 60 27.34 -5.74 -14.37
N TYR A 61 26.28 -4.97 -14.08
CA TYR A 61 25.11 -4.81 -14.95
C TYR A 61 24.60 -3.36 -14.93
N GLU A 62 24.27 -2.84 -16.11
CA GLU A 62 23.61 -1.54 -16.30
C GLU A 62 22.14 -1.80 -16.67
N ASN A 63 21.87 -2.25 -17.90
CA ASN A 63 20.53 -2.63 -18.34
C ASN A 63 20.40 -4.15 -18.35
N PHE A 64 19.34 -4.68 -17.73
CA PHE A 64 19.20 -6.11 -17.57
C PHE A 64 17.76 -6.56 -17.32
N ILE A 65 17.52 -7.87 -17.45
CA ILE A 65 16.38 -8.58 -16.88
C ILE A 65 16.95 -9.69 -16.00
N LEU A 66 16.60 -9.65 -14.72
CA LEU A 66 16.89 -10.70 -13.75
C LEU A 66 15.59 -11.42 -13.41
N THR A 67 15.53 -12.71 -13.74
CA THR A 67 14.41 -13.57 -13.36
C THR A 67 14.87 -14.60 -12.35
N GLY A 68 13.92 -15.11 -11.57
CA GLY A 68 14.22 -16.12 -10.57
C GLY A 68 13.01 -16.53 -9.77
N GLN A 69 13.25 -17.40 -8.81
CA GLN A 69 12.25 -17.79 -7.82
C GLN A 69 12.76 -17.48 -6.42
N ALA A 70 11.86 -17.05 -5.55
CA ALA A 70 12.13 -16.84 -4.13
C ALA A 70 11.17 -17.68 -3.28
N LEU A 71 11.62 -18.05 -2.09
CA LEU A 71 10.80 -18.69 -1.06
C LEU A 71 11.09 -18.00 0.27
N THR A 72 10.07 -17.34 0.80
CA THR A 72 10.09 -16.77 2.15
C THR A 72 9.44 -17.74 3.13
N ARG A 73 9.86 -17.65 4.39
CA ARG A 73 9.17 -18.26 5.53
C ARG A 73 8.48 -17.17 6.33
N GLU A 74 7.62 -17.58 7.25
CA GLU A 74 6.97 -16.66 8.19
C GLU A 74 8.00 -15.74 8.86
N ASN A 75 7.77 -14.42 8.78
CA ASN A 75 8.65 -13.36 9.29
C ASN A 75 10.07 -13.30 8.67
N ALA A 76 10.35 -14.09 7.62
CA ALA A 76 11.61 -14.01 6.90
C ALA A 76 11.60 -12.86 5.90
N GLU A 77 12.73 -12.18 5.78
CA GLU A 77 12.93 -11.05 4.90
C GLU A 77 14.34 -11.06 4.33
N ALA A 78 14.42 -10.83 3.03
CA ALA A 78 15.67 -10.57 2.32
C ALA A 78 15.50 -9.40 1.36
N ALA A 79 16.63 -8.90 0.89
CA ALA A 79 16.74 -7.78 -0.03
C ALA A 79 17.63 -8.19 -1.21
N LEU A 80 17.21 -7.86 -2.43
CA LEU A 80 18.05 -7.92 -3.62
C LEU A 80 18.48 -6.53 -4.01
N LEU A 81 19.79 -6.29 -4.01
CA LEU A 81 20.39 -5.02 -4.37
C LEU A 81 20.92 -5.09 -5.81
N PHE A 82 20.79 -3.99 -6.55
CA PHE A 82 21.35 -3.84 -7.89
C PHE A 82 21.91 -2.44 -8.11
N HIS A 83 22.87 -2.32 -9.04
CA HIS A 83 23.62 -1.08 -9.29
C HIS A 83 24.37 -0.56 -8.05
N HIS A 84 24.69 -1.45 -7.11
CA HIS A 84 25.48 -1.07 -5.95
C HIS A 84 26.97 -1.31 -6.26
N THR A 85 27.83 -0.46 -5.70
CA THR A 85 29.30 -0.67 -5.67
C THR A 85 29.85 -0.74 -4.25
N ASP A 86 29.03 -0.38 -3.26
CA ASP A 86 29.41 -0.21 -1.85
C ASP A 86 28.37 -0.76 -0.85
N GLY A 87 27.34 -1.44 -1.37
CA GLY A 87 26.21 -1.98 -0.59
C GLY A 87 25.22 -0.93 -0.09
N LYS A 88 25.34 0.33 -0.54
CA LYS A 88 24.46 1.46 -0.18
C LYS A 88 23.90 2.20 -1.40
N SER A 89 24.68 2.22 -2.48
CA SER A 89 24.31 2.76 -3.79
C SER A 89 23.36 1.83 -4.54
N GLY A 90 22.67 2.36 -5.54
CA GLY A 90 21.72 1.61 -6.34
C GLY A 90 20.39 1.37 -5.62
N TYR A 91 19.65 0.36 -6.05
CA TYR A 91 18.31 0.10 -5.57
C TYR A 91 18.20 -1.26 -4.90
N GLU A 92 17.15 -1.42 -4.09
CA GLU A 92 16.89 -2.61 -3.32
C GLU A 92 15.43 -3.05 -3.48
N VAL A 93 15.23 -4.32 -3.80
CA VAL A 93 13.92 -4.99 -3.88
C VAL A 93 13.73 -5.88 -2.66
N ALA A 94 12.62 -5.69 -1.93
CA ALA A 94 12.30 -6.51 -0.76
C ALA A 94 11.67 -7.85 -1.16
N PHE A 95 11.97 -8.88 -0.36
CA PHE A 95 11.36 -10.21 -0.41
C PHE A 95 10.86 -10.56 1.00
N ARG A 96 9.57 -10.31 1.22
CA ARG A 96 8.85 -10.56 2.48
C ARG A 96 7.37 -10.77 2.16
N ASN A 97 6.84 -11.95 2.45
CA ASN A 97 5.42 -12.23 2.32
C ASN A 97 4.71 -12.10 3.67
N GLY A 98 3.47 -12.59 3.75
CA GLY A 98 2.70 -12.60 4.97
C GLY A 98 1.61 -11.52 5.01
N ALA A 99 1.16 -11.21 6.22
CA ALA A 99 -0.04 -10.42 6.45
C ALA A 99 0.15 -8.92 6.14
N ILE A 100 -0.96 -8.23 5.85
CA ILE A 100 -0.97 -6.77 5.60
C ILE A 100 -0.94 -6.06 6.96
N ASP A 101 0.27 -5.74 7.41
CA ASP A 101 0.60 -5.27 8.77
C ASP A 101 1.38 -3.95 8.79
N GLY A 102 1.45 -3.26 7.66
CA GLY A 102 2.23 -2.02 7.49
C GLY A 102 3.71 -2.23 7.21
N THR A 103 4.23 -3.47 7.25
CA THR A 103 5.58 -3.76 6.77
C THR A 103 5.61 -3.88 5.25
N ARG A 104 6.75 -3.51 4.63
CA ARG A 104 6.94 -3.63 3.18
C ARG A 104 6.81 -5.09 2.74
N LYS A 105 6.34 -5.33 1.53
CA LYS A 105 6.10 -6.67 0.97
C LYS A 105 6.91 -6.94 -0.29
N SER A 106 6.98 -8.22 -0.65
CA SER A 106 7.72 -8.71 -1.82
C SER A 106 7.43 -7.90 -3.07
N GLY A 107 8.50 -7.50 -3.76
CA GLY A 107 8.45 -6.65 -4.95
C GLY A 107 8.53 -5.15 -4.68
N SER A 108 8.54 -4.71 -3.40
CA SER A 108 8.75 -3.29 -3.07
C SER A 108 10.10 -2.81 -3.58
N LEU A 109 10.13 -1.74 -4.37
CA LEU A 109 11.33 -0.95 -4.61
C LEU A 109 11.54 -0.06 -3.39
N THR A 110 12.33 -0.54 -2.46
CA THR A 110 12.35 -0.04 -1.08
C THR A 110 12.63 1.47 -1.00
N SER A 111 11.82 2.15 -0.20
CA SER A 111 11.85 3.60 0.01
C SER A 111 11.56 4.45 -1.24
N VAL A 112 11.08 3.85 -2.33
CA VAL A 112 10.73 4.55 -3.59
C VAL A 112 9.32 4.18 -4.04
N ARG A 113 9.01 2.89 -4.11
CA ARG A 113 7.68 2.32 -4.35
C ARG A 113 7.47 1.16 -3.39
N ASN A 114 7.09 1.47 -2.15
CA ASN A 114 6.79 0.46 -1.15
C ASN A 114 5.43 -0.18 -1.44
N LEU A 115 5.37 -1.50 -1.33
CA LEU A 115 4.14 -2.29 -1.38
C LEU A 115 3.80 -2.80 0.01
N TYR A 116 2.52 -2.83 0.35
CA TYR A 116 2.04 -3.30 1.66
C TYR A 116 1.25 -4.61 1.57
N ARG A 117 1.10 -5.15 0.36
CA ARG A 117 0.45 -6.43 0.06
C ARG A 117 1.37 -7.26 -0.83
N SER A 118 1.57 -8.54 -0.47
CA SER A 118 2.24 -9.51 -1.34
C SER A 118 1.22 -10.26 -2.20
N LEU A 119 1.62 -10.60 -3.43
CA LEU A 119 0.95 -11.57 -4.31
C LEU A 119 1.50 -12.99 -4.16
N ALA A 120 2.49 -13.18 -3.31
CA ALA A 120 3.08 -14.46 -2.97
C ALA A 120 2.79 -14.84 -1.51
N GLU A 121 2.84 -16.15 -1.25
CA GLU A 121 2.57 -16.73 0.06
C GLU A 121 3.86 -17.31 0.66
N ASP A 122 3.96 -17.28 2.00
CA ASP A 122 5.04 -17.96 2.70
C ASP A 122 5.02 -19.46 2.48
N GLY A 123 6.22 -20.06 2.42
CA GLY A 123 6.41 -21.50 2.25
C GLY A 123 6.17 -22.03 0.84
N LYS A 124 5.88 -21.16 -0.12
CA LYS A 124 5.77 -21.49 -1.55
C LYS A 124 6.84 -20.76 -2.33
N TRP A 125 7.38 -21.42 -3.36
CA TRP A 125 8.19 -20.75 -4.37
C TRP A 125 7.30 -19.85 -5.21
N PHE A 126 7.75 -18.63 -5.45
CA PHE A 126 7.09 -17.67 -6.34
C PHE A 126 8.09 -17.09 -7.32
N ASP A 127 7.61 -16.78 -8.53
CA ASP A 127 8.43 -16.21 -9.59
C ASP A 127 8.57 -14.70 -9.38
N PHE A 128 9.75 -14.17 -9.70
CA PHE A 128 9.97 -12.73 -9.76
C PHE A 128 10.77 -12.35 -11.02
N GLU A 129 10.51 -11.13 -11.50
CA GLU A 129 11.31 -10.47 -12.53
C GLU A 129 11.69 -9.08 -12.05
N ILE A 130 12.95 -8.68 -12.24
CA ILE A 130 13.45 -7.33 -12.07
C ILE A 130 14.09 -6.92 -13.39
N ALA A 131 13.50 -5.93 -14.07
CA ALA A 131 14.03 -5.43 -15.33
C ALA A 131 14.40 -3.95 -15.22
N VAL A 132 15.62 -3.63 -15.65
CA VAL A 132 16.16 -2.27 -15.71
C VAL A 132 16.45 -1.91 -17.16
N ARG A 133 15.77 -0.88 -17.66
CA ARG A 133 15.79 -0.42 -19.07
C ARG A 133 15.96 1.10 -19.11
N GLY A 134 17.20 1.56 -19.27
CA GLY A 134 17.55 2.97 -19.14
C GLY A 134 17.23 3.46 -17.73
N HIS A 135 16.25 4.36 -17.63
CA HIS A 135 15.78 4.90 -16.35
C HIS A 135 14.56 4.16 -15.77
N ASN A 136 14.04 3.15 -16.45
CA ASN A 136 12.86 2.40 -16.02
C ASN A 136 13.26 1.14 -15.23
N ILE A 137 12.64 0.96 -14.07
CA ILE A 137 12.72 -0.22 -13.20
C ILE A 137 11.33 -0.85 -13.18
N MET A 138 11.24 -2.10 -13.61
CA MET A 138 10.04 -2.92 -13.54
C MET A 138 10.27 -4.10 -12.60
N ILE A 139 9.33 -4.36 -11.70
CA ILE A 139 9.35 -5.52 -10.82
C ILE A 139 8.02 -6.26 -10.97
N ALA A 140 8.08 -7.57 -11.21
CA ALA A 140 6.92 -8.44 -11.27
C ALA A 140 7.03 -9.58 -10.25
N ILE A 141 5.88 -10.01 -9.72
CA ILE A 141 5.71 -11.18 -8.85
C ILE A 141 4.61 -12.05 -9.46
N ASN A 142 4.91 -13.33 -9.74
CA ASN A 142 3.99 -14.27 -10.40
C ASN A 142 3.33 -13.67 -11.66
N ASP A 143 4.15 -13.16 -12.59
CA ASP A 143 3.76 -12.52 -13.85
C ASP A 143 2.98 -11.19 -13.73
N THR A 144 2.59 -10.79 -12.53
CA THR A 144 1.96 -9.49 -12.28
C THR A 144 3.04 -8.44 -11.99
N VAL A 145 3.15 -7.43 -12.86
CA VAL A 145 3.97 -6.24 -12.59
C VAL A 145 3.41 -5.53 -11.38
N VAL A 146 4.21 -5.33 -10.33
CA VAL A 146 3.80 -4.66 -9.08
C VAL A 146 4.48 -3.31 -8.88
N VAL A 147 5.61 -3.07 -9.57
CA VAL A 147 6.28 -1.78 -9.64
C VAL A 147 6.66 -1.50 -11.08
N CYS A 148 6.34 -0.30 -11.55
CA CYS A 148 6.94 0.29 -12.74
C CYS A 148 7.32 1.73 -12.39
N TYR A 149 8.62 1.98 -12.26
CA TYR A 149 9.18 3.25 -11.81
C TYR A 149 10.16 3.77 -12.84
N THR A 150 9.99 5.03 -13.26
CA THR A 150 10.97 5.72 -14.11
C THR A 150 11.66 6.79 -13.29
N GLU A 151 12.96 6.61 -13.06
CA GLU A 151 13.80 7.59 -12.36
C GLU A 151 13.83 8.91 -13.16
N PRO A 152 13.36 10.04 -12.58
CA PRO A 152 13.41 11.32 -13.27
C PRO A 152 14.84 11.87 -13.31
N GLU A 153 15.10 12.90 -14.12
CA GLU A 153 16.43 13.54 -14.22
C GLU A 153 16.91 14.13 -12.88
N HIS A 154 15.96 14.54 -12.03
CA HIS A 154 16.21 15.13 -10.72
C HIS A 154 15.43 14.36 -9.65
N PRO A 155 15.83 13.13 -9.32
CA PRO A 155 15.12 12.31 -8.34
C PRO A 155 15.20 12.95 -6.96
N TYR A 156 14.10 12.90 -6.21
CA TYR A 156 14.12 13.35 -4.81
C TYR A 156 14.78 12.27 -3.96
N ARG A 157 15.86 12.58 -3.24
CA ARG A 157 16.51 11.65 -2.30
C ARG A 157 16.85 12.39 -1.01
N THR A 158 16.49 11.81 0.12
CA THR A 158 16.98 12.25 1.44
C THR A 158 18.48 11.99 1.53
N LYS A 159 19.12 12.57 2.55
CA LYS A 159 20.54 12.34 2.83
C LYS A 159 20.87 10.85 3.04
N GLU A 160 19.95 10.09 3.65
CA GLU A 160 20.10 8.64 3.88
C GLU A 160 20.12 7.86 2.56
N TYR A 161 19.33 8.29 1.58
CA TYR A 161 19.16 7.60 0.30
C TYR A 161 19.82 8.31 -0.89
N ALA A 162 20.80 9.17 -0.64
CA ALA A 162 21.48 9.93 -1.68
C ALA A 162 22.14 9.05 -2.75
N GLY A 163 22.54 7.82 -2.40
CA GLY A 163 23.12 6.85 -3.32
C GLY A 163 22.10 6.00 -4.09
N ARG A 164 20.80 6.11 -3.82
CA ARG A 164 19.75 5.31 -4.49
C ARG A 164 19.44 5.84 -5.88
N LEU A 165 20.38 5.65 -6.78
CA LEU A 165 20.38 6.14 -8.16
C LEU A 165 20.74 5.03 -9.14
N LEU A 166 20.15 5.07 -10.32
CA LEU A 166 20.47 4.14 -11.39
C LEU A 166 21.88 4.43 -11.89
N SER A 167 22.65 3.37 -12.10
CA SER A 167 24.01 3.44 -12.60
C SER A 167 24.40 2.10 -13.24
N HIS A 168 25.50 1.52 -12.78
CA HIS A 168 26.03 0.23 -13.20
C HIS A 168 26.71 -0.39 -12.00
N GLY A 169 26.51 -1.68 -11.76
CA GLY A 169 27.12 -2.35 -10.61
C GLY A 169 26.69 -3.81 -10.47
N SER A 170 27.05 -4.43 -9.34
CA SER A 170 26.76 -5.83 -9.07
C SER A 170 25.33 -6.07 -8.58
N ILE A 171 24.95 -7.35 -8.55
CA ILE A 171 23.77 -7.84 -7.85
C ILE A 171 24.21 -8.41 -6.50
N ALA A 172 23.46 -8.14 -5.43
CA ALA A 172 23.65 -8.79 -4.15
C ALA A 172 22.33 -9.25 -3.53
N LEU A 173 22.40 -10.34 -2.77
CA LEU A 173 21.31 -10.84 -1.94
C LEU A 173 21.68 -10.67 -0.47
N LYS A 174 20.82 -10.01 0.30
CA LYS A 174 21.09 -9.62 1.68
C LYS A 174 19.98 -10.13 2.61
N GLY A 175 20.34 -10.90 3.64
CA GLY A 175 19.38 -11.45 4.59
C GLY A 175 19.09 -10.46 5.71
N MET A 176 17.82 -10.15 5.94
CA MET A 176 17.37 -9.21 6.98
C MET A 176 16.89 -9.95 8.23
N SER A 177 15.96 -10.88 8.06
CA SER A 177 15.42 -11.71 9.14
C SER A 177 15.09 -13.11 8.63
N GLY A 178 15.26 -14.12 9.47
CA GLY A 178 15.04 -15.52 9.07
C GLY A 178 15.86 -15.94 7.84
N ASP A 179 15.37 -16.96 7.16
CA ASP A 179 15.99 -17.54 5.97
C ASP A 179 15.09 -17.34 4.75
N VAL A 180 15.65 -16.77 3.69
CA VAL A 180 14.99 -16.66 2.38
C VAL A 180 15.83 -17.40 1.35
N ALA A 181 15.20 -18.31 0.61
CA ALA A 181 15.86 -19.06 -0.45
C ALA A 181 15.57 -18.44 -1.82
N PHE A 182 16.57 -18.43 -2.69
CA PHE A 182 16.49 -18.01 -4.08
C PHE A 182 16.96 -19.14 -4.96
N ARG A 183 16.33 -19.34 -6.13
CA ARG A 183 16.78 -20.33 -7.11
C ARG A 183 16.45 -19.93 -8.53
N ASN A 184 17.04 -20.64 -9.50
CA ASN A 184 16.78 -20.43 -10.93
C ASN A 184 17.04 -18.97 -11.35
N LEU A 185 18.06 -18.34 -10.75
CA LEU A 185 18.41 -16.96 -11.07
C LEU A 185 19.04 -16.91 -12.46
N ASN A 186 18.44 -16.13 -13.35
CA ASN A 186 18.90 -15.95 -14.73
C ASN A 186 19.01 -14.47 -15.04
N MET A 187 20.13 -14.10 -15.63
CA MET A 187 20.48 -12.72 -15.93
C MET A 187 20.58 -12.54 -17.44
N THR A 188 19.80 -11.60 -17.97
CA THR A 188 19.82 -11.21 -19.38
C THR A 188 20.31 -9.78 -19.50
N ARG A 189 21.47 -9.56 -20.11
CA ARG A 189 21.96 -8.20 -20.39
C ARG A 189 21.16 -7.57 -21.51
N LEU A 190 20.76 -6.32 -21.33
CA LEU A 190 20.05 -5.55 -22.35
C LEU A 190 20.97 -4.50 -22.97
N LYS A 191 20.67 -4.14 -24.21
CA LYS A 191 21.36 -3.03 -24.88
C LYS A 191 20.94 -1.69 -24.26
N LYS A 192 21.76 -0.66 -24.46
CA LYS A 192 21.54 0.69 -23.91
C LYS A 192 20.26 1.36 -24.40
N ASP A 193 19.78 0.97 -25.58
CA ASP A 193 18.55 1.47 -26.21
C ASP A 193 17.30 0.66 -25.83
N ALA A 194 17.40 -0.28 -24.89
CA ALA A 194 16.24 -1.03 -24.40
C ALA A 194 15.24 -0.09 -23.72
N VAL A 195 13.97 -0.25 -24.08
CA VAL A 195 12.85 0.54 -23.55
C VAL A 195 11.75 -0.38 -23.03
N ASN A 196 10.95 0.14 -22.10
CA ASN A 196 9.71 -0.51 -21.68
C ASN A 196 8.53 0.12 -22.39
N GLU A 197 8.04 -0.51 -23.46
CA GLU A 197 6.91 -0.01 -24.26
C GLU A 197 5.59 0.06 -23.46
N ALA A 198 5.50 -0.66 -22.33
CA ALA A 198 4.32 -0.62 -21.46
C ALA A 198 4.35 0.57 -20.48
N ASP A 199 5.49 1.24 -20.29
CA ASP A 199 5.58 2.45 -19.47
C ASP A 199 5.01 3.66 -20.23
N THR A 200 3.70 3.80 -20.16
CA THR A 200 2.93 4.82 -20.88
C THR A 200 2.50 5.98 -19.97
N MET A 201 2.82 5.90 -18.67
CA MET A 201 2.41 6.90 -17.69
C MET A 201 3.34 8.13 -17.76
N PRO A 202 2.83 9.33 -17.47
CA PRO A 202 3.65 10.54 -17.48
C PRO A 202 4.70 10.49 -16.38
N ARG A 203 5.91 10.97 -16.69
CA ARG A 203 6.98 11.14 -15.71
C ARG A 203 6.53 12.06 -14.59
N ILE A 204 6.90 11.69 -13.36
CA ILE A 204 6.60 12.47 -12.16
C ILE A 204 7.79 13.36 -11.83
N ASP A 205 7.51 14.63 -11.58
CA ASP A 205 8.47 15.52 -10.91
C ASP A 205 8.49 15.23 -9.41
N GLU A 206 9.42 14.38 -9.00
CA GLU A 206 9.61 14.00 -7.60
C GLU A 206 9.96 15.19 -6.69
N GLN A 207 10.46 16.31 -7.22
CA GLN A 207 10.74 17.49 -6.39
C GLN A 207 9.46 18.12 -5.84
N ASN A 208 8.33 17.92 -6.50
CA ASN A 208 7.02 18.45 -6.11
C ASN A 208 6.02 17.36 -5.67
N ASP A 209 6.43 16.09 -5.64
CA ASP A 209 5.58 14.98 -5.21
C ASP A 209 5.73 14.71 -3.70
N ALA A 210 4.64 14.83 -2.95
CA ALA A 210 4.62 14.50 -1.53
C ALA A 210 4.79 13.00 -1.28
N VAL A 211 4.31 12.13 -2.18
CA VAL A 211 4.27 10.68 -1.96
C VAL A 211 5.67 10.10 -1.80
N ILE A 212 6.63 10.48 -2.66
CA ILE A 212 8.02 9.97 -2.57
C ILE A 212 8.70 10.36 -1.25
N ARG A 213 8.31 11.47 -0.62
CA ARG A 213 8.84 11.89 0.69
C ARG A 213 8.40 10.94 1.78
N PHE A 214 7.11 10.59 1.80
CA PHE A 214 6.55 9.60 2.72
C PHE A 214 7.13 8.20 2.47
N GLN A 215 7.32 7.82 1.20
CA GLN A 215 7.98 6.57 0.83
C GLN A 215 9.40 6.46 1.42
N GLN A 216 10.18 7.55 1.39
CA GLN A 216 11.50 7.61 2.02
C GLN A 216 11.48 7.71 3.54
N GLN A 217 10.36 8.06 4.14
CA GLN A 217 10.18 7.96 5.59
C GLN A 217 9.67 6.57 6.01
N ASN A 218 9.49 5.65 5.04
CA ASN A 218 8.82 4.36 5.23
C ASN A 218 7.40 4.51 5.80
N PHE A 219 6.75 5.65 5.53
CA PHE A 219 5.36 5.89 5.91
C PHE A 219 4.42 5.22 4.89
N PRO A 220 3.45 4.39 5.33
CA PRO A 220 2.51 3.74 4.41
C PRO A 220 1.52 4.69 3.74
N VAL A 221 1.64 4.82 2.42
CA VAL A 221 0.71 5.60 1.59
C VAL A 221 -0.25 4.65 0.88
N ILE A 222 -1.43 4.49 1.48
CA ILE A 222 -2.48 3.57 1.03
C ILE A 222 -3.81 4.32 0.95
N ASP A 223 -4.44 4.34 -0.22
CA ASP A 223 -5.84 4.77 -0.36
C ASP A 223 -6.76 3.57 -0.17
N TYR A 224 -7.46 3.50 0.95
CA TYR A 224 -8.38 2.42 1.28
C TYR A 224 -9.77 2.55 0.63
N HIS A 225 -10.03 3.62 -0.12
CA HIS A 225 -11.38 3.95 -0.58
C HIS A 225 -11.41 4.31 -2.07
N VAL A 226 -11.00 3.35 -2.91
CA VAL A 226 -11.07 3.46 -4.37
C VAL A 226 -12.23 2.63 -4.92
N HIS A 227 -13.08 3.26 -5.72
CA HIS A 227 -14.17 2.64 -6.48
C HIS A 227 -13.80 2.58 -7.97
N LEU A 228 -13.96 1.41 -8.61
CA LEU A 228 -13.82 1.27 -10.07
C LEU A 228 -15.07 1.81 -10.79
N LYS A 229 -15.23 3.13 -10.83
CA LYS A 229 -16.37 3.83 -11.44
C LYS A 229 -15.94 5.11 -12.16
N GLY A 230 -16.88 5.73 -12.89
CA GLY A 230 -16.63 6.95 -13.67
C GLY A 230 -15.51 6.81 -14.71
N GLY A 231 -15.40 5.62 -15.32
CA GLY A 231 -14.39 5.32 -16.34
C GLY A 231 -13.09 4.72 -15.81
N LEU A 232 -12.88 4.63 -14.49
CA LEU A 232 -11.70 3.99 -13.91
C LEU A 232 -11.80 2.46 -14.01
N THR A 233 -10.93 1.83 -14.80
CA THR A 233 -10.78 0.36 -14.83
C THR A 233 -9.76 -0.12 -13.80
N LYS A 234 -9.73 -1.43 -13.53
CA LYS A 234 -8.73 -2.03 -12.63
C LYS A 234 -7.31 -1.90 -13.19
N GLU A 235 -7.13 -1.97 -14.51
CA GLU A 235 -5.83 -1.79 -15.17
C GLU A 235 -5.34 -0.33 -15.05
N MET A 236 -6.25 0.64 -15.22
CA MET A 236 -5.93 2.06 -15.01
C MET A 236 -5.54 2.33 -13.56
N ALA A 237 -6.34 1.86 -12.60
CA ALA A 237 -6.03 2.00 -11.17
C ALA A 237 -4.67 1.36 -10.82
N HIS A 238 -4.35 0.22 -11.43
CA HIS A 238 -3.07 -0.45 -11.23
C HIS A 238 -1.90 0.36 -11.79
N ALA A 239 -2.02 0.88 -13.02
CA ALA A 239 -1.00 1.76 -13.62
C ALA A 239 -0.79 3.04 -12.80
N MET A 240 -1.88 3.65 -12.30
CA MET A 240 -1.82 4.82 -11.43
C MET A 240 -1.14 4.52 -10.10
N SER A 241 -1.45 3.39 -9.46
CA SER A 241 -0.81 2.93 -8.22
C SER A 241 0.71 2.85 -8.37
N MET A 242 1.18 2.17 -9.42
CA MET A 242 2.62 2.04 -9.72
C MET A 242 3.27 3.39 -10.01
N ASN A 243 2.64 4.21 -10.86
CA ASN A 243 3.19 5.51 -11.23
C ASN A 243 3.32 6.40 -9.99
N TYR A 244 2.23 6.62 -9.27
CA TYR A 244 2.17 7.55 -8.13
C TYR A 244 2.83 7.01 -6.87
N GLY A 245 3.02 5.70 -6.76
CA GLY A 245 3.53 5.08 -5.54
C GLY A 245 2.51 5.10 -4.40
N ILE A 246 1.22 4.99 -4.72
CA ILE A 246 0.12 4.89 -3.75
C ILE A 246 -0.49 3.51 -3.90
N ASN A 247 -0.54 2.73 -2.82
CA ASN A 247 -1.21 1.43 -2.86
C ASN A 247 -2.72 1.66 -2.81
N TYR A 248 -3.48 0.93 -3.63
CA TYR A 248 -4.94 1.07 -3.67
C TYR A 248 -5.67 -0.10 -3.03
N GLY A 249 -6.60 0.25 -2.16
CA GLY A 249 -7.67 -0.58 -1.66
C GLY A 249 -8.90 -0.37 -2.53
N VAL A 250 -9.21 -1.37 -3.36
CA VAL A 250 -10.33 -1.30 -4.31
C VAL A 250 -11.55 -1.95 -3.70
N ALA A 251 -12.62 -1.17 -3.60
CA ALA A 251 -13.81 -1.52 -2.85
C ALA A 251 -15.08 -1.30 -3.67
N PRO A 252 -15.82 -2.35 -4.03
CA PRO A 252 -17.16 -2.19 -4.58
C PRO A 252 -18.14 -1.86 -3.44
N ASN A 253 -19.32 -1.40 -3.81
CA ASN A 253 -20.43 -1.31 -2.86
C ASN A 253 -21.11 -2.68 -2.73
N ALA A 254 -21.53 -3.04 -1.52
CA ALA A 254 -22.34 -4.22 -1.25
C ALA A 254 -23.63 -3.80 -0.54
N GLY A 255 -24.78 -4.06 -1.16
CA GLY A 255 -26.08 -3.68 -0.62
C GLY A 255 -26.95 -2.94 -1.64
N GLU A 256 -27.51 -1.80 -1.25
CA GLU A 256 -28.45 -1.05 -2.09
C GLU A 256 -28.23 0.47 -2.02
N GLY A 257 -28.57 1.17 -3.11
CA GLY A 257 -28.71 2.63 -3.10
C GLY A 257 -27.42 3.46 -3.25
N GLY A 258 -26.24 2.84 -3.18
CA GLY A 258 -24.96 3.49 -3.50
C GLY A 258 -24.76 3.73 -5.01
N VAL A 259 -23.69 4.46 -5.35
CA VAL A 259 -23.36 4.86 -6.73
C VAL A 259 -22.14 4.10 -7.23
N GLY A 260 -22.27 3.46 -8.40
CA GLY A 260 -21.23 2.65 -9.03
C GLY A 260 -21.59 1.16 -9.03
N ARG A 261 -20.58 0.29 -9.06
CA ARG A 261 -20.78 -1.16 -8.97
C ARG A 261 -21.39 -1.50 -7.60
N MET A 262 -22.56 -2.11 -7.64
CA MET A 262 -23.33 -2.53 -6.47
C MET A 262 -23.49 -4.04 -6.51
N LEU A 263 -22.84 -4.74 -5.59
CA LEU A 263 -22.99 -6.18 -5.42
C LEU A 263 -24.33 -6.46 -4.74
N ALA A 264 -25.09 -7.41 -5.27
CA ALA A 264 -26.44 -7.72 -4.80
C ALA A 264 -26.49 -8.90 -3.81
N ASP A 265 -25.56 -9.85 -3.90
CA ASP A 265 -25.54 -11.08 -3.10
C ASP A 265 -24.15 -11.73 -2.98
N ASP A 266 -24.07 -12.83 -2.24
CA ASP A 266 -22.84 -13.61 -2.05
C ASP A 266 -22.21 -14.08 -3.38
N LYS A 267 -23.01 -14.39 -4.41
CA LYS A 267 -22.48 -14.85 -5.71
C LYS A 267 -21.69 -13.73 -6.38
N GLU A 268 -22.24 -12.52 -6.40
CA GLU A 268 -21.55 -11.36 -6.98
C GLU A 268 -20.30 -10.96 -6.19
N VAL A 269 -20.28 -11.18 -4.87
CA VAL A 269 -19.07 -11.02 -4.04
C VAL A 269 -17.94 -11.93 -4.52
N TYR A 270 -18.22 -13.22 -4.73
CA TYR A 270 -17.18 -14.14 -5.20
C TYR A 270 -16.77 -13.87 -6.65
N GLU A 271 -17.69 -13.44 -7.51
CA GLU A 271 -17.38 -13.03 -8.89
C GLU A 271 -16.44 -11.81 -8.91
N TYR A 272 -16.74 -10.79 -8.10
CA TYR A 272 -15.84 -9.65 -7.94
C TYR A 272 -14.48 -10.05 -7.38
N TYR A 273 -14.45 -10.88 -6.33
CA TYR A 273 -13.19 -11.38 -5.76
C TYR A 273 -12.32 -12.03 -6.84
N ASN A 274 -12.90 -12.93 -7.66
CA ASN A 274 -12.17 -13.61 -8.73
C ASN A 274 -11.66 -12.66 -9.82
N GLU A 275 -12.33 -11.55 -10.05
CA GLU A 275 -11.92 -10.53 -11.03
C GLU A 275 -10.67 -9.75 -10.61
N VAL A 276 -10.49 -9.52 -9.30
CA VAL A 276 -9.43 -8.64 -8.76
C VAL A 276 -8.37 -9.38 -7.93
N LYS A 277 -8.55 -10.66 -7.58
CA LYS A 277 -7.67 -11.41 -6.66
C LYS A 277 -6.19 -11.47 -7.10
N ASP A 278 -5.93 -11.38 -8.40
CA ASP A 278 -4.58 -11.48 -8.98
C ASP A 278 -3.92 -10.09 -9.16
N MET A 279 -4.64 -9.02 -8.82
CA MET A 279 -4.14 -7.64 -8.83
C MET A 279 -3.51 -7.30 -7.45
N PRO A 280 -2.50 -6.41 -7.40
CA PRO A 280 -1.84 -6.03 -6.15
C PRO A 280 -2.64 -5.02 -5.30
N PHE A 281 -3.97 -5.08 -5.38
CA PHE A 281 -4.84 -4.23 -4.58
C PHE A 281 -5.11 -4.85 -3.22
N LEU A 282 -5.23 -4.00 -2.19
CA LEU A 282 -5.99 -4.39 -1.02
C LEU A 282 -7.47 -4.51 -1.44
N ARG A 283 -8.19 -5.47 -0.87
CA ARG A 283 -9.57 -5.79 -1.28
C ARG A 283 -10.51 -5.30 -0.19
N GLY A 284 -11.16 -4.18 -0.44
CA GLY A 284 -12.17 -3.63 0.45
C GLY A 284 -13.58 -3.98 -0.01
N VAL A 285 -14.57 -3.66 0.82
CA VAL A 285 -15.97 -3.53 0.39
C VAL A 285 -16.69 -2.51 1.28
N GLN A 286 -17.51 -1.68 0.66
CA GLN A 286 -18.35 -0.70 1.34
C GLN A 286 -19.74 -1.28 1.59
N GLY A 287 -20.15 -1.36 2.85
CA GLY A 287 -21.52 -1.71 3.22
C GLY A 287 -22.48 -0.55 2.94
N GLU A 288 -23.47 -0.76 2.08
CA GLU A 288 -24.39 0.28 1.62
C GLU A 288 -25.87 -0.05 1.95
N GLY A 289 -26.69 1.00 2.03
CA GLY A 289 -28.15 0.86 2.17
C GLY A 289 -28.64 0.28 3.51
N ARG A 290 -27.76 0.12 4.50
CA ARG A 290 -28.04 -0.33 5.88
C ARG A 290 -28.64 -1.75 6.03
N LYS A 291 -28.86 -2.46 4.92
CA LYS A 291 -29.32 -3.87 4.88
C LYS A 291 -28.22 -4.87 4.58
N TRP A 292 -27.04 -4.41 4.17
CA TRP A 292 -25.94 -5.28 3.71
C TRP A 292 -25.58 -6.38 4.72
N THR A 293 -25.62 -6.09 6.03
CA THR A 293 -25.35 -7.09 7.07
C THR A 293 -26.38 -8.23 7.13
N ALA A 294 -27.60 -8.02 6.65
CA ALA A 294 -28.63 -9.05 6.49
C ALA A 294 -28.55 -9.76 5.13
N THR A 295 -28.04 -9.09 4.11
CA THR A 295 -27.97 -9.60 2.74
C THR A 295 -26.82 -10.58 2.53
N PHE A 296 -25.64 -10.26 3.07
CA PHE A 296 -24.42 -11.04 2.80
C PHE A 296 -24.04 -11.94 3.96
N SER A 297 -23.57 -13.15 3.64
CA SER A 297 -23.02 -14.03 4.66
C SER A 297 -21.67 -13.52 5.16
N GLN A 298 -21.35 -13.82 6.42
CA GLN A 298 -20.03 -13.51 6.99
C GLN A 298 -18.89 -14.21 6.23
N LYS A 299 -19.18 -15.36 5.61
CA LYS A 299 -18.21 -16.06 4.76
C LYS A 299 -17.92 -15.26 3.49
N ALA A 300 -18.94 -14.72 2.83
CA ALA A 300 -18.76 -13.91 1.63
C ALA A 300 -18.02 -12.61 1.97
N LEU A 301 -18.43 -11.89 3.02
CA LEU A 301 -17.73 -10.67 3.46
C LEU A 301 -16.29 -10.97 3.93
N GLY A 302 -16.03 -12.18 4.44
CA GLY A 302 -14.71 -12.60 4.91
C GLY A 302 -13.63 -12.72 3.83
N VAL A 303 -13.96 -12.68 2.55
CA VAL A 303 -12.96 -12.74 1.46
C VAL A 303 -12.22 -11.41 1.25
N PHE A 304 -12.79 -10.31 1.77
CA PHE A 304 -12.20 -8.98 1.71
C PHE A 304 -11.17 -8.80 2.82
N ASP A 305 -10.13 -8.01 2.55
CA ASP A 305 -9.12 -7.65 3.55
C ASP A 305 -9.72 -6.72 4.62
N TYR A 306 -10.67 -5.84 4.25
CA TYR A 306 -11.34 -4.91 5.16
C TYR A 306 -12.79 -4.61 4.74
N LEU A 307 -13.65 -4.31 5.73
CA LEU A 307 -15.02 -3.84 5.51
C LEU A 307 -15.15 -2.39 6.00
N PHE A 308 -15.91 -1.57 5.31
CA PHE A 308 -16.17 -0.21 5.80
C PHE A 308 -17.60 0.24 5.59
N THR A 309 -17.98 1.23 6.37
CA THR A 309 -19.33 1.80 6.36
C THR A 309 -19.22 3.30 6.59
N ASP A 310 -20.32 4.02 6.36
CA ASP A 310 -20.41 5.45 6.58
C ASP A 310 -21.72 5.81 7.33
N GLY A 311 -21.82 7.07 7.72
CA GLY A 311 -23.02 7.66 8.33
C GLY A 311 -23.81 8.48 7.31
N MET A 312 -23.60 8.27 6.01
CA MET A 312 -24.19 9.07 4.95
C MET A 312 -25.55 8.54 4.48
N THR A 313 -25.88 7.30 4.83
CA THR A 313 -27.25 6.77 4.71
C THR A 313 -27.79 6.48 6.11
N ILE A 314 -28.82 7.22 6.53
CA ILE A 314 -29.44 7.09 7.85
C ILE A 314 -30.92 6.71 7.76
N VAL A 315 -31.48 6.21 8.86
CA VAL A 315 -32.93 6.21 9.06
C VAL A 315 -33.29 7.54 9.73
N ASP A 316 -34.06 8.38 9.08
CA ASP A 316 -34.42 9.71 9.59
C ASP A 316 -35.44 9.66 10.75
N HIS A 317 -35.78 10.82 11.29
CA HIS A 317 -36.69 10.96 12.44
C HIS A 317 -38.16 10.59 12.13
N LYS A 318 -38.50 10.27 10.87
CA LYS A 318 -39.79 9.70 10.44
C LYS A 318 -39.69 8.22 10.06
N GLY A 319 -38.50 7.62 10.17
CA GLY A 319 -38.27 6.22 9.81
C GLY A 319 -37.97 5.97 8.34
N ARG A 320 -37.72 7.02 7.54
CA ARG A 320 -37.36 6.87 6.11
C ARG A 320 -35.86 6.65 5.99
N LEU A 321 -35.45 5.86 4.99
CA LEU A 321 -34.05 5.89 4.55
C LEU A 321 -33.76 7.24 3.89
N SER A 322 -32.70 7.90 4.34
CA SER A 322 -32.26 9.21 3.88
C SER A 322 -30.77 9.16 3.56
N ARG A 323 -30.41 9.43 2.30
CA ARG A 323 -29.03 9.63 1.85
C ARG A 323 -28.67 11.10 1.98
N ILE A 324 -27.87 11.45 2.97
CA ILE A 324 -27.63 12.84 3.34
C ILE A 324 -26.80 13.62 2.31
N TYR A 325 -26.22 12.92 1.33
CA TYR A 325 -25.55 13.50 0.15
C TYR A 325 -26.50 13.80 -1.01
N ARG A 326 -27.79 13.47 -0.88
CA ARG A 326 -28.85 13.78 -1.84
C ARG A 326 -29.78 14.81 -1.23
N PRO A 327 -29.71 16.09 -1.63
CA PRO A 327 -30.53 17.15 -1.03
C PRO A 327 -32.03 16.83 -1.03
N GLU A 328 -32.52 16.14 -2.04
CA GLU A 328 -33.92 15.72 -2.18
C GLU A 328 -34.37 14.67 -1.15
N GLU A 329 -33.43 13.96 -0.50
CA GLU A 329 -33.71 12.98 0.55
C GLU A 329 -33.47 13.57 1.97
N VAL A 330 -33.06 14.83 2.08
CA VAL A 330 -32.82 15.52 3.35
C VAL A 330 -34.09 16.27 3.75
N HIS A 331 -34.78 15.73 4.75
CA HIS A 331 -36.05 16.27 5.23
C HIS A 331 -35.96 16.64 6.71
N TYR A 332 -36.27 17.89 7.04
CA TYR A 332 -36.34 18.35 8.43
C TYR A 332 -37.73 18.15 9.04
N ASP A 333 -38.82 18.11 8.26
CA ASP A 333 -40.21 17.90 8.71
C ASP A 333 -40.59 18.55 10.06
N GLY A 334 -40.16 19.80 10.25
CA GLY A 334 -40.45 20.60 11.44
C GLY A 334 -39.45 20.48 12.59
N VAL A 335 -38.43 19.64 12.49
CA VAL A 335 -37.29 19.65 13.44
C VAL A 335 -36.30 20.76 13.10
N THR A 336 -35.58 21.25 14.11
CA THR A 336 -34.50 22.23 13.89
C THR A 336 -33.26 21.55 13.32
N LYS A 337 -32.34 22.34 12.73
CA LYS A 337 -31.04 21.84 12.26
C LYS A 337 -30.22 21.20 13.38
N GLU A 338 -30.30 21.73 14.61
CA GLU A 338 -29.64 21.14 15.78
C GLU A 338 -30.25 19.77 16.15
N GLN A 339 -31.58 19.65 16.15
CA GLN A 339 -32.24 18.37 16.38
C GLN A 339 -31.93 17.34 15.29
N TYR A 340 -31.83 17.80 14.04
CA TYR A 340 -31.38 16.95 12.94
C TYR A 340 -29.95 16.46 13.14
N MET A 341 -29.05 17.34 13.59
CA MET A 341 -27.66 16.98 13.90
C MET A 341 -27.55 15.97 15.05
N ASP A 342 -28.32 16.14 16.12
CA ASP A 342 -28.35 15.17 17.22
C ASP A 342 -28.81 13.79 16.72
N HIS A 343 -29.85 13.76 15.87
CA HIS A 343 -30.33 12.53 15.24
C HIS A 343 -29.29 11.90 14.30
N LEU A 344 -28.58 12.70 13.50
CA LEU A 344 -27.51 12.22 12.64
C LEU A 344 -26.38 11.55 13.44
N VAL A 345 -26.00 12.14 14.57
CA VAL A 345 -25.01 11.56 15.49
C VAL A 345 -25.54 10.28 16.13
N ASP A 346 -26.80 10.26 16.57
CA ASP A 346 -27.44 9.06 17.12
C ASP A 346 -27.43 7.90 16.12
N GLN A 347 -27.78 8.17 14.85
CA GLN A 347 -27.74 7.16 13.79
C GLN A 347 -26.31 6.71 13.49
N THR A 348 -25.35 7.63 13.43
CA THR A 348 -23.94 7.31 13.23
C THR A 348 -23.42 6.39 14.34
N VAL A 349 -23.68 6.72 15.61
CA VAL A 349 -23.31 5.87 16.75
C VAL A 349 -24.00 4.51 16.67
N LYS A 350 -25.29 4.48 16.30
CA LYS A 350 -26.04 3.22 16.12
C LYS A 350 -25.41 2.35 15.03
N ILE A 351 -25.09 2.91 13.87
CA ILE A 351 -24.45 2.20 12.76
C ILE A 351 -23.11 1.61 13.21
N LEU A 352 -22.23 2.46 13.75
CA LEU A 352 -20.88 2.07 14.15
C LEU A 352 -20.87 1.05 15.30
N THR A 353 -21.89 1.06 16.17
CA THR A 353 -22.04 0.05 17.22
C THR A 353 -22.36 -1.33 16.65
N ASN A 354 -23.22 -1.39 15.62
CA ASN A 354 -23.88 -2.64 15.22
C ASN A 354 -23.34 -3.27 13.93
N GLU A 355 -22.71 -2.49 13.04
CA GLU A 355 -22.17 -3.01 11.79
C GLU A 355 -20.74 -3.54 11.96
N PRO A 356 -20.38 -4.66 11.31
CA PRO A 356 -19.05 -5.27 11.41
C PRO A 356 -18.02 -4.52 10.53
N ALA A 357 -17.98 -3.20 10.62
CA ALA A 357 -17.04 -2.36 9.88
C ALA A 357 -15.69 -2.24 10.60
N ASP A 358 -14.62 -2.22 9.82
CA ASP A 358 -13.26 -1.90 10.25
C ASP A 358 -12.98 -0.40 10.16
N ILE A 359 -13.59 0.30 9.21
CA ILE A 359 -13.36 1.72 8.92
C ILE A 359 -14.70 2.48 8.91
N TYR A 360 -14.70 3.65 9.55
CA TYR A 360 -15.72 4.68 9.38
C TYR A 360 -15.30 5.67 8.29
N ALA A 361 -15.90 5.51 7.12
CA ALA A 361 -15.62 6.32 5.93
C ALA A 361 -16.44 7.61 5.90
N ASN A 362 -15.90 8.62 5.21
CA ASN A 362 -16.47 9.96 5.08
C ASN A 362 -16.91 10.55 6.43
N PRO A 363 -16.08 10.47 7.48
CA PRO A 363 -16.53 10.82 8.82
C PRO A 363 -16.91 12.29 8.87
N THR A 364 -17.92 12.61 9.65
CA THR A 364 -18.41 13.99 9.84
C THR A 364 -19.01 14.66 8.59
N PHE A 365 -19.27 13.90 7.52
CA PHE A 365 -19.97 14.43 6.35
C PHE A 365 -21.31 15.07 6.74
N LEU A 366 -21.64 16.20 6.13
CA LEU A 366 -22.88 16.93 6.33
C LEU A 366 -23.60 17.17 5.00
N PRO A 367 -24.95 17.19 4.99
CA PRO A 367 -25.70 17.79 3.89
C PRO A 367 -25.21 19.18 3.55
N GLU A 368 -25.33 19.57 2.29
CA GLU A 368 -24.89 20.88 1.77
C GLU A 368 -25.41 22.06 2.63
N GLU A 369 -26.66 22.02 3.07
CA GLU A 369 -27.29 23.06 3.88
C GLU A 369 -26.71 23.25 5.29
N LEU A 370 -26.02 22.23 5.82
CA LEU A 370 -25.35 22.27 7.12
C LEU A 370 -23.85 22.50 6.94
N ASN A 371 -23.28 22.07 5.82
CA ASN A 371 -21.84 22.10 5.56
C ASN A 371 -21.26 23.53 5.55
N ALA A 372 -22.03 24.54 5.14
CA ALA A 372 -21.62 25.94 5.21
C ALA A 372 -21.34 26.45 6.64
N GLU A 373 -21.95 25.83 7.65
CA GLU A 373 -21.70 26.12 9.07
C GLU A 373 -21.12 24.86 9.77
N TYR A 374 -20.27 24.09 9.10
CA TYR A 374 -19.74 22.80 9.58
C TYR A 374 -19.29 22.82 11.06
N ALA A 375 -18.47 23.80 11.45
CA ALA A 375 -17.92 23.91 12.80
C ALA A 375 -18.98 24.25 13.88
N LYS A 376 -20.11 24.85 13.49
CA LYS A 376 -21.24 25.10 14.40
C LYS A 376 -21.94 23.80 14.76
N TYR A 377 -22.12 22.91 13.78
CA TYR A 377 -22.90 21.69 13.94
C TYR A 377 -22.08 20.53 14.54
N TRP A 378 -20.79 20.44 14.24
CA TRP A 378 -19.89 19.48 14.89
C TRP A 378 -19.31 20.04 16.19
N THR A 379 -20.15 20.02 17.24
CA THR A 379 -19.72 20.39 18.59
C THR A 379 -18.79 19.34 19.19
N ASP A 380 -18.00 19.74 20.19
CA ASP A 380 -17.12 18.84 20.93
C ASP A 380 -17.87 17.63 21.51
N GLU A 381 -19.06 17.85 22.06
CA GLU A 381 -19.90 16.77 22.58
C GLU A 381 -20.29 15.76 21.50
N ARG A 382 -20.68 16.22 20.31
CA ARG A 382 -21.05 15.34 19.19
C ARG A 382 -19.85 14.58 18.65
N ILE A 383 -18.70 15.25 18.53
CA ILE A 383 -17.44 14.63 18.10
C ILE A 383 -17.03 13.54 19.10
N ASP A 384 -17.05 13.84 20.40
CA ASP A 384 -16.64 12.91 21.45
C ASP A 384 -17.50 11.64 21.43
N ARG A 385 -18.82 11.76 21.23
CA ARG A 385 -19.71 10.60 21.07
C ARG A 385 -19.33 9.68 19.91
N VAL A 386 -18.93 10.26 18.77
CA VAL A 386 -18.49 9.49 17.60
C VAL A 386 -17.12 8.83 17.87
N LEU A 387 -16.17 9.58 18.42
CA LEU A 387 -14.84 9.03 18.72
C LEU A 387 -14.90 7.93 19.79
N ASP A 388 -15.79 8.05 20.77
CA ASP A 388 -15.98 7.05 21.81
C ASP A 388 -16.49 5.71 21.26
N VAL A 389 -17.42 5.74 20.29
CA VAL A 389 -17.88 4.50 19.64
C VAL A 389 -16.78 3.87 18.78
N LEU A 390 -16.00 4.67 18.04
CA LEU A 390 -14.88 4.18 17.25
C LEU A 390 -13.85 3.49 18.14
N LYS A 391 -13.44 4.14 19.24
CA LYS A 391 -12.52 3.58 20.22
C LYS A 391 -13.05 2.30 20.84
N LYS A 392 -14.32 2.30 21.27
CA LYS A 392 -14.95 1.14 21.92
C LYS A 392 -14.97 -0.09 21.01
N HIS A 393 -15.19 0.10 19.71
CA HIS A 393 -15.36 -0.98 18.74
C HIS A 393 -14.12 -1.22 17.86
N ASN A 394 -13.00 -0.55 18.15
CA ASN A 394 -11.76 -0.60 17.37
C ASN A 394 -11.98 -0.33 15.86
N ILE A 395 -12.76 0.70 15.55
CA ILE A 395 -13.03 1.13 14.18
C ILE A 395 -12.07 2.27 13.85
N ALA A 396 -11.38 2.15 12.71
CA ALA A 396 -10.50 3.18 12.19
C ALA A 396 -11.29 4.38 11.66
N LEU A 397 -10.72 5.58 11.79
CA LEU A 397 -11.27 6.81 11.27
C LEU A 397 -10.64 7.13 9.91
N GLU A 398 -11.44 7.19 8.84
CA GLU A 398 -10.93 7.62 7.54
C GLU A 398 -10.56 9.12 7.56
N ILE A 399 -9.44 9.49 6.97
CA ILE A 399 -9.16 10.85 6.52
C ILE A 399 -9.50 10.88 5.03
N ASN A 400 -10.56 11.59 4.68
CA ASN A 400 -11.08 11.62 3.34
C ASN A 400 -10.53 12.80 2.55
N ALA A 401 -9.79 12.53 1.49
CA ALA A 401 -9.09 13.53 0.70
C ALA A 401 -10.03 14.41 -0.12
N ARG A 402 -11.11 13.83 -0.64
CA ARG A 402 -12.05 14.52 -1.53
C ARG A 402 -12.89 15.54 -0.78
N TYR A 403 -13.45 15.13 0.36
CA TYR A 403 -14.30 16.02 1.17
C TYR A 403 -13.49 16.87 2.16
N LYS A 404 -12.20 16.55 2.36
CA LYS A 404 -11.32 17.20 3.34
C LYS A 404 -11.89 17.13 4.76
N ILE A 405 -12.31 15.92 5.13
CA ILE A 405 -12.90 15.62 6.44
C ILE A 405 -12.20 14.40 7.07
N PRO A 406 -12.17 14.31 8.41
CA PRO A 406 -12.62 15.32 9.35
C PRO A 406 -11.59 16.46 9.46
N SER A 407 -11.91 17.53 10.19
CA SER A 407 -10.95 18.62 10.42
C SER A 407 -9.70 18.16 11.18
N PHE A 408 -8.59 18.89 11.07
CA PHE A 408 -7.35 18.55 11.80
C PHE A 408 -7.54 18.50 13.32
N ASP A 409 -8.43 19.31 13.90
CA ASP A 409 -8.72 19.25 15.33
C ASP A 409 -9.37 17.92 15.75
N ILE A 410 -10.27 17.39 14.90
CA ILE A 410 -10.89 16.08 15.13
C ILE A 410 -9.85 14.97 14.97
N ILE A 411 -8.95 15.08 13.98
CA ILE A 411 -7.86 14.12 13.78
C ILE A 411 -6.94 14.08 15.01
N ARG A 412 -6.54 15.24 15.56
CA ARG A 412 -5.75 15.31 16.80
C ARG A 412 -6.50 14.68 17.98
N LYS A 413 -7.79 15.02 18.16
CA LYS A 413 -8.64 14.41 19.21
C LYS A 413 -8.78 12.90 19.08
N ALA A 414 -8.84 12.37 17.85
CA ALA A 414 -8.89 10.93 17.60
C ALA A 414 -7.54 10.25 17.90
N LYS A 415 -6.43 10.89 17.51
CA LYS A 415 -5.08 10.41 17.81
C LYS A 415 -4.81 10.33 19.32
N GLU A 416 -5.16 11.37 20.08
CA GLU A 416 -5.05 11.39 21.55
C GLU A 416 -5.80 10.23 22.21
N ARG A 417 -6.88 9.75 21.57
CA ARG A 417 -7.68 8.62 22.04
C ARG A 417 -7.10 7.25 21.65
N GLY A 418 -6.08 7.21 20.78
CA GLY A 418 -5.47 6.01 20.23
C GLY A 418 -6.24 5.39 19.06
N ILE A 419 -7.16 6.14 18.43
CA ILE A 419 -7.90 5.68 17.25
C ILE A 419 -6.94 5.66 16.06
N LYS A 420 -7.01 4.57 15.28
CA LYS A 420 -6.18 4.40 14.08
C LYS A 420 -6.82 5.05 12.86
N PHE A 421 -6.01 5.42 11.88
CA PHE A 421 -6.46 6.12 10.68
C PHE A 421 -6.30 5.28 9.41
N THR A 422 -7.19 5.52 8.45
CA THR A 422 -7.01 5.13 7.05
C THR A 422 -7.12 6.36 6.18
N PHE A 423 -6.57 6.32 4.97
CA PHE A 423 -6.78 7.39 3.99
C PHE A 423 -7.76 6.91 2.92
N GLY A 424 -8.55 7.84 2.38
CA GLY A 424 -9.55 7.52 1.37
C GLY A 424 -9.77 8.67 0.40
N THR A 425 -9.88 8.40 -0.90
CA THR A 425 -10.33 9.43 -1.86
C THR A 425 -11.84 9.41 -2.08
N ASN A 426 -12.51 8.26 -1.92
CA ASN A 426 -13.92 8.08 -2.29
C ASN A 426 -14.21 8.70 -3.67
N ASN A 427 -13.40 8.29 -4.64
CA ASN A 427 -13.40 8.82 -6.00
C ASN A 427 -14.76 8.63 -6.69
N VAL A 428 -15.08 9.53 -7.62
CA VAL A 428 -16.26 9.41 -8.49
C VAL A 428 -15.92 9.03 -9.92
N ASP A 429 -14.68 9.26 -10.32
CA ASP A 429 -14.12 8.99 -11.63
C ASP A 429 -12.63 8.63 -11.50
N ALA A 430 -11.93 8.63 -12.63
CA ALA A 430 -10.51 8.30 -12.70
C ALA A 430 -9.56 9.45 -12.28
N ASP A 431 -10.06 10.67 -12.05
CA ASP A 431 -9.26 11.82 -11.60
C ASP A 431 -9.53 12.12 -10.12
N PHE A 432 -8.79 11.42 -9.25
CA PHE A 432 -9.01 11.47 -7.80
C PHE A 432 -7.77 11.88 -6.99
N GLY A 433 -6.78 12.46 -7.66
CA GLY A 433 -5.59 13.05 -7.03
C GLY A 433 -4.67 12.03 -6.34
N LYS A 434 -3.89 12.52 -5.38
CA LYS A 434 -2.82 11.77 -4.69
C LYS A 434 -2.91 11.88 -3.17
N LEU A 435 -4.12 11.88 -2.62
CA LEU A 435 -4.38 11.96 -1.16
C LEU A 435 -3.87 13.25 -0.51
N GLU A 436 -3.88 14.38 -1.20
CA GLU A 436 -3.22 15.63 -0.79
C GLU A 436 -3.60 16.08 0.62
N TYR A 437 -4.90 16.05 0.95
CA TYR A 437 -5.37 16.41 2.29
C TYR A 437 -4.94 15.41 3.37
N CYS A 438 -4.85 14.13 3.04
CA CYS A 438 -4.41 13.10 3.99
C CYS A 438 -2.93 13.28 4.30
N LEU A 439 -2.11 13.52 3.27
CA LEU A 439 -0.68 13.78 3.43
C LEU A 439 -0.43 15.08 4.22
N GLN A 440 -1.23 16.12 3.97
CA GLN A 440 -1.21 17.33 4.80
C GLN A 440 -1.59 17.03 6.27
N ALA A 441 -2.60 16.19 6.50
CA ALA A 441 -3.00 15.80 7.85
C ALA A 441 -1.89 15.06 8.61
N VAL A 442 -1.05 14.28 7.91
CA VAL A 442 0.12 13.63 8.53
C VAL A 442 1.05 14.68 9.14
N ASP A 443 1.39 15.72 8.41
CA ASP A 443 2.28 16.79 8.89
C ASP A 443 1.60 17.64 9.99
N GLU A 444 0.37 18.10 9.75
CA GLU A 444 -0.36 19.04 10.62
C GLU A 444 -0.85 18.42 11.94
N CYS A 445 -1.05 17.11 11.96
CA CYS A 445 -1.47 16.35 13.15
C CYS A 445 -0.33 15.50 13.72
N GLY A 446 0.86 15.55 13.11
CA GLY A 446 2.04 14.77 13.49
C GLY A 446 1.79 13.27 13.49
N LEU A 447 1.03 12.74 12.52
CA LEU A 447 0.74 11.31 12.43
C LEU A 447 2.01 10.52 12.09
N THR A 448 2.11 9.29 12.59
CA THR A 448 3.20 8.36 12.27
C THR A 448 2.62 7.08 11.66
N ALA A 449 3.49 6.20 11.14
CA ALA A 449 3.06 4.90 10.62
C ALA A 449 2.32 4.07 11.68
N GLU A 450 2.62 4.26 12.97
CA GLU A 450 1.94 3.57 14.08
C GLU A 450 0.49 4.05 14.27
N ASP A 451 0.15 5.24 13.79
CA ASP A 451 -1.22 5.77 13.85
C ASP A 451 -2.12 5.18 12.76
N LEU A 452 -1.55 4.52 11.74
CA LEU A 452 -2.33 3.92 10.66
C LEU A 452 -2.91 2.56 11.04
N TRP A 453 -4.09 2.28 10.48
CA TRP A 453 -4.74 0.99 10.57
C TRP A 453 -4.28 0.06 9.44
N PHE A 454 -4.15 -1.23 9.75
CA PHE A 454 -3.89 -2.28 8.76
C PHE A 454 -4.84 -3.46 8.97
N PRO A 455 -5.13 -4.27 7.93
CA PRO A 455 -6.03 -5.43 8.02
C PRO A 455 -5.74 -6.41 9.17
N THR A 456 -4.48 -6.60 9.59
CA THR A 456 -4.15 -7.42 10.76
C THR A 456 -4.71 -6.92 12.08
N MET A 457 -5.13 -5.65 12.14
CA MET A 457 -5.78 -5.04 13.30
C MET A 457 -7.30 -5.23 13.30
N SER A 458 -7.88 -5.84 12.26
CA SER A 458 -9.32 -6.07 12.16
C SER A 458 -9.82 -6.92 13.32
N VAL A 459 -10.86 -6.42 14.00
CA VAL A 459 -11.58 -7.17 15.04
C VAL A 459 -12.97 -7.61 14.57
N ARG A 460 -13.33 -7.37 13.31
CA ARG A 460 -14.71 -7.58 12.81
C ARG A 460 -15.22 -9.00 13.02
N GLY A 461 -14.34 -10.00 12.89
CA GLY A 461 -14.69 -11.40 13.08
C GLY A 461 -15.11 -11.75 14.52
N THR A 462 -14.82 -10.86 15.48
CA THR A 462 -15.25 -10.99 16.88
C THR A 462 -16.56 -10.26 17.19
N ARG A 463 -17.07 -9.46 16.24
CA ARG A 463 -18.28 -8.65 16.43
C ARG A 463 -19.49 -9.46 16.02
N GLU A 464 -20.47 -9.54 16.91
CA GLU A 464 -21.78 -10.10 16.58
C GLU A 464 -22.47 -9.20 15.54
N VAL A 465 -23.00 -9.82 14.48
CA VAL A 465 -23.77 -9.12 13.46
C VAL A 465 -25.17 -8.88 14.00
N VAL A 466 -25.47 -7.63 14.36
CA VAL A 466 -26.77 -7.26 14.88
C VAL A 466 -27.63 -6.68 13.77
N LEU A 467 -28.81 -7.24 13.55
CA LEU A 467 -29.83 -6.63 12.68
C LEU A 467 -30.56 -5.54 13.47
N TYR A 468 -30.04 -4.32 13.38
CA TYR A 468 -30.45 -3.19 14.23
C TYR A 468 -31.53 -2.29 13.62
N ASN A 469 -31.89 -2.52 12.36
CA ASN A 469 -33.02 -1.89 11.68
C ASN A 469 -34.10 -2.95 11.43
N LYS A 470 -35.36 -2.60 11.71
CA LYS A 470 -36.52 -3.42 11.38
C LYS A 470 -36.99 -2.97 10.00
N TRP A 471 -36.96 -3.87 9.02
CA TRP A 471 -37.35 -3.60 7.64
C TRP A 471 -38.74 -4.16 7.37
#